data_AF-A0A950CLF9-F1
#
_entry.id   AF-A0A950CLF9-F1
#
_cell.length_a   1.000
_cell.length_b   1.000
_cell.length_c   1.000
_cell.angle_alpha   90.00
_cell.angle_beta   90.00
_cell.angle_gamma   90.00
#
_symmetry.space_group_name_H-M   'P 1'
#
loop_
_entity.id
_entity.type
_entity.pdbx_description
1 polymer ?
#
loop_
_entity_poly.entity_id
_entity_poly.type
_entity_poly.pdbx_seq_one_letter_code
_entity_poly.pdbx_strand_id
1 'polypeptide(L)'
;MSKRPSVPSITLIALASAAAATQVARADDASATGSSGPTLQEVVVTAQKREEKLHDVPMGVTAITQDDLQKQQLVNLEDLQSRVPGLSLTDTQPGQTRISLRGQNVGSVGSTVTTYIDDTPFGSSTALANGAYFSGDFDTWDLQRVEVLRGPQGTLYGAGSEGGLLKYVTNAPDPKQFAAAAQVGGEDYSHGDAGGSGKGMINLPIGDRVAFRLSGSYEKLPGYIDDPSLGKKDLNDGYRDGVRAALLANFTDNVSIRLSAFGQDLHTNGSPATDVVGAAGTPPTPPANQLEPTIGNYQQQRFINEPNDFKYRLYSGTLNWNLGFGTFTSVTSYGTTEQSSLLDASSIMVLPGTPAAGTYGDYATAFNQPLPPGQTAAGLAETEDVNIKKWTQEFRLASASSQTLEWQVGAFYTHESSLIAQTLPTFYIPSQQ
;
A
#
# COMPACT_ATOMS: atom_id res chain seq x y z
N MET A 1 -8.77 -18.01 27.89
CA MET A 1 -10.02 -17.60 27.21
C MET A 1 -10.32 -16.14 27.58
N SER A 2 -9.77 -15.19 26.80
CA SER A 2 -10.02 -13.76 26.98
C SER A 2 -10.87 -13.30 25.79
N LYS A 3 -12.10 -12.87 26.06
CA LYS A 3 -13.02 -12.35 25.04
C LYS A 3 -12.49 -11.00 24.55
N ARG A 4 -12.02 -10.94 23.31
CA ARG A 4 -11.76 -9.67 22.61
C ARG A 4 -13.10 -8.99 22.31
N PRO A 5 -13.24 -7.67 22.48
CA PRO A 5 -14.49 -6.96 22.20
C PRO A 5 -14.70 -6.86 20.68
N SER A 6 -15.89 -7.24 20.23
CA SER A 6 -16.36 -7.07 18.86
C SER A 6 -16.54 -5.58 18.55
N VAL A 7 -15.80 -5.06 17.58
CA VAL A 7 -16.04 -3.73 16.99
C VAL A 7 -17.25 -3.85 16.06
N PRO A 8 -18.24 -2.93 16.10
CA PRO A 8 -19.45 -3.06 15.31
C PRO A 8 -19.16 -2.80 13.83
N SER A 9 -19.60 -3.72 12.97
CA SER A 9 -19.69 -3.55 11.52
C SER A 9 -20.56 -2.33 11.20
N ILE A 10 -19.99 -1.34 10.51
CA ILE A 10 -20.76 -0.21 10.00
C ILE A 10 -21.50 -0.69 8.75
N THR A 11 -22.76 -1.08 8.92
CA THR A 11 -23.66 -1.38 7.82
C THR A 11 -23.96 -0.09 7.05
N LEU A 12 -23.48 -0.02 5.80
CA LEU A 12 -23.80 1.06 4.87
C LEU A 12 -25.29 0.97 4.52
N ILE A 13 -26.10 1.90 5.03
CA ILE A 13 -27.51 2.04 4.63
C ILE A 13 -27.51 2.64 3.22
N ALA A 14 -27.80 1.80 2.23
CA ALA A 14 -28.06 2.23 0.86
C ALA A 14 -29.29 3.13 0.83
N LEU A 15 -29.09 4.43 0.56
CA LEU A 15 -30.17 5.37 0.29
C LEU A 15 -30.69 5.10 -1.13
N ALA A 16 -31.82 4.43 -1.22
CA ALA A 16 -32.57 4.28 -2.47
C ALA A 16 -33.20 5.62 -2.86
N SER A 17 -32.55 6.34 -3.77
CA SER A 17 -33.08 7.57 -4.37
C SER A 17 -34.11 7.22 -5.45
N ALA A 18 -35.34 7.69 -5.25
CA ALA A 18 -36.47 7.53 -6.16
C ALA A 18 -36.16 8.08 -7.56
N ALA A 19 -36.55 7.30 -8.58
CA ALA A 19 -36.50 7.67 -9.98
C ALA A 19 -37.40 8.88 -10.27
N ALA A 20 -36.78 10.01 -10.63
CA ALA A 20 -37.45 11.12 -11.29
C ALA A 20 -37.07 11.10 -12.78
N ALA A 21 -38.07 10.91 -13.64
CA ALA A 21 -37.92 10.92 -15.08
C ALA A 21 -37.62 12.34 -15.57
N THR A 22 -36.46 12.53 -16.22
CA THR A 22 -36.10 13.80 -16.86
C THR A 22 -36.19 13.65 -18.38
N GLN A 23 -36.96 14.53 -19.00
CA GLN A 23 -37.18 14.63 -20.44
C GLN A 23 -35.86 14.90 -21.19
N VAL A 24 -35.65 14.16 -22.27
CA VAL A 24 -34.55 14.37 -23.21
C VAL A 24 -34.88 15.59 -24.08
N ALA A 25 -34.20 16.70 -23.84
CA ALA A 25 -34.15 17.82 -24.78
C ALA A 25 -32.96 17.61 -25.72
N ARG A 26 -33.24 17.45 -27.02
CA ARG A 26 -32.25 17.55 -28.11
C ARG A 26 -31.77 19.00 -28.21
N ALA A 27 -30.46 19.19 -28.28
CA ALA A 27 -29.85 20.43 -28.76
C ALA A 27 -29.14 20.12 -30.08
N ASP A 28 -29.53 20.86 -31.12
CA ASP A 28 -28.98 20.83 -32.48
C ASP A 28 -27.56 21.40 -32.55
N ASP A 29 -26.86 20.94 -33.59
CA ASP A 29 -25.51 21.26 -34.03
C ASP A 29 -25.11 22.74 -33.97
N ALA A 30 -23.96 23.00 -33.36
CA ALA A 30 -23.16 24.20 -33.61
C ALA A 30 -21.66 23.86 -33.65
N SER A 31 -21.18 23.63 -34.88
CA SER A 31 -19.84 23.96 -35.39
C SER A 31 -18.62 23.70 -34.51
N ALA A 32 -18.08 22.49 -34.60
CA ALA A 32 -16.69 22.20 -34.25
C ALA A 32 -15.78 22.32 -35.48
N THR A 33 -15.19 23.51 -35.68
CA THR A 33 -13.97 23.68 -36.48
C THR A 33 -12.87 24.21 -35.58
N GLY A 34 -12.00 23.30 -35.16
CA GLY A 34 -10.78 23.57 -34.43
C GLY A 34 -9.97 22.29 -34.36
N SER A 35 -8.97 22.18 -35.23
CA SER A 35 -8.05 21.05 -35.33
C SER A 35 -7.30 20.81 -34.02
N SER A 36 -7.72 19.81 -33.25
CA SER A 36 -6.88 19.19 -32.24
C SER A 36 -6.18 18.00 -32.88
N GLY A 37 -4.96 18.20 -33.37
CA GLY A 37 -3.99 17.09 -33.40
C GLY A 37 -3.79 16.55 -31.98
N PRO A 38 -3.15 15.38 -31.79
CA PRO A 38 -2.86 14.89 -30.46
C PRO A 38 -1.96 15.91 -29.74
N THR A 39 -2.56 16.79 -28.94
CA THR A 39 -1.85 17.66 -28.02
C THR A 39 -1.18 16.73 -27.02
N LEU A 40 0.14 16.68 -27.07
CA LEU A 40 0.96 16.03 -26.06
C LEU A 40 0.53 16.61 -24.70
N GLN A 41 -0.18 15.81 -23.89
CA GLN A 41 -0.62 16.25 -22.58
C GLN A 41 0.63 16.46 -21.72
N GLU A 42 0.79 17.69 -21.24
CA GLU A 42 1.92 18.05 -20.41
C GLU A 42 1.71 17.51 -18.99
N VAL A 43 2.54 16.55 -18.60
CA VAL A 43 2.50 15.94 -17.26
C VAL A 43 3.29 16.83 -16.31
N VAL A 44 2.62 17.43 -15.33
CA VAL A 44 3.25 18.18 -14.24
C VAL A 44 3.51 17.23 -13.07
N VAL A 45 4.72 17.28 -12.54
CA VAL A 45 5.16 16.49 -11.39
C VAL A 45 5.68 17.40 -10.29
N THR A 46 5.82 16.83 -9.10
CA THR A 46 6.37 17.51 -7.92
C THR A 46 7.68 16.88 -7.46
N ALA A 47 8.43 16.34 -8.42
CA ALA A 47 9.63 15.55 -8.16
C ALA A 47 10.67 16.34 -7.36
N GLN A 48 10.86 17.64 -7.65
CA GLN A 48 11.78 18.51 -6.91
C GLN A 48 11.11 19.28 -5.75
N LYS A 49 9.98 18.78 -5.22
CA LYS A 49 9.10 19.49 -4.27
C LYS A 49 8.58 20.83 -4.82
N ARG A 50 8.56 20.97 -6.16
CA ARG A 50 8.06 22.09 -6.96
C ARG A 50 7.27 21.54 -8.14
N GLU A 51 6.23 22.24 -8.56
CA GLU A 51 5.49 21.88 -9.77
C GLU A 51 6.35 22.16 -11.01
N GLU A 52 6.69 21.09 -11.73
CA GLU A 52 7.56 21.14 -12.90
C GLU A 52 7.02 20.21 -13.99
N LYS A 53 7.28 20.58 -15.24
CA LYS A 53 6.94 19.72 -16.38
C LYS A 53 7.88 18.51 -16.37
N LEU A 54 7.34 17.31 -16.58
CA LEU A 54 8.12 16.07 -16.53
C LEU A 54 9.38 16.09 -17.42
N HIS A 55 9.29 16.72 -18.60
CA HIS A 55 10.42 16.86 -19.52
C HIS A 55 11.56 17.73 -18.97
N ASP A 56 11.27 18.67 -18.10
CA ASP A 56 12.22 19.65 -17.59
C ASP A 56 12.90 19.16 -16.29
N VAL A 57 12.46 18.01 -15.75
CA VAL A 57 13.03 17.43 -14.53
C VAL A 57 14.36 16.73 -14.84
N PRO A 58 15.49 17.16 -14.25
CA PRO A 58 16.82 16.65 -14.57
C PRO A 58 17.15 15.33 -13.83
N MET A 59 16.15 14.47 -13.62
CA MET A 59 16.30 13.17 -12.97
C MET A 59 15.32 12.14 -13.53
N GLY A 60 15.57 10.86 -13.26
CA GLY A 60 14.76 9.76 -13.80
C GLY A 60 13.40 9.65 -13.12
N VAL A 61 12.40 10.39 -13.58
CA VAL A 61 11.02 10.35 -13.08
C VAL A 61 10.12 9.54 -14.02
N THR A 62 9.25 8.71 -13.44
CA THR A 62 8.11 8.10 -14.13
C THR A 62 6.85 8.63 -13.47
N ALA A 63 5.88 9.12 -14.25
CA ALA A 63 4.60 9.58 -13.72
C ALA A 63 3.47 8.78 -14.38
N ILE A 64 2.63 8.15 -13.57
CA ILE A 64 1.46 7.39 -14.00
C ILE A 64 0.25 8.25 -13.69
N THR A 65 -0.44 8.72 -14.74
CA THR A 65 -1.54 9.68 -14.61
C THR A 65 -2.81 9.02 -14.07
N GLN A 66 -3.74 9.80 -13.51
CA GLN A 66 -5.07 9.30 -13.12
C GLN A 66 -5.75 8.52 -14.25
N ASP A 67 -5.68 9.03 -15.48
CA ASP A 67 -6.25 8.39 -16.66
C ASP A 67 -5.63 7.01 -16.93
N ASP A 68 -4.30 6.89 -16.78
CA ASP A 68 -3.62 5.60 -16.93
C ASP A 68 -3.96 4.63 -15.80
N LEU A 69 -3.98 5.11 -14.55
CA LEU A 69 -4.40 4.32 -13.37
C LEU A 69 -5.79 3.72 -13.60
N GLN A 70 -6.73 4.52 -14.10
CA GLN A 70 -8.11 4.10 -14.35
C GLN A 70 -8.25 3.19 -15.58
N LYS A 71 -7.69 3.57 -16.73
CA LYS A 71 -7.85 2.84 -18.00
C LYS A 71 -7.18 1.46 -17.98
N GLN A 72 -6.13 1.32 -17.19
CA GLN A 72 -5.35 0.08 -17.10
C GLN A 72 -5.62 -0.69 -15.81
N GLN A 73 -6.55 -0.21 -14.98
CA GLN A 73 -6.91 -0.84 -13.71
C GLN A 73 -5.69 -1.10 -12.81
N LEU A 74 -4.80 -0.12 -12.70
CA LEU A 74 -3.64 -0.19 -11.80
C LEU A 74 -4.12 0.16 -10.39
N VAL A 75 -4.56 -0.83 -9.62
CA VAL A 75 -5.30 -0.65 -8.36
C VAL A 75 -4.45 -0.80 -7.11
N ASN A 76 -3.29 -1.44 -7.22
CA ASN A 76 -2.35 -1.68 -6.13
C ASN A 76 -0.90 -1.36 -6.54
N LEU A 77 0.03 -1.58 -5.61
CA LEU A 77 1.46 -1.37 -5.86
C LEU A 77 2.02 -2.38 -6.87
N GLU A 78 1.58 -3.64 -6.86
CA GLU A 78 2.03 -4.70 -7.75
C GLU A 78 1.83 -4.34 -9.23
N ASP A 79 0.70 -3.74 -9.58
CA ASP A 79 0.35 -3.33 -10.94
C ASP A 79 1.34 -2.30 -11.51
N LEU A 80 1.91 -1.45 -10.64
CA LEU A 80 2.86 -0.40 -11.03
C LEU A 80 4.20 -0.96 -11.51
N GLN A 81 4.58 -2.17 -11.08
CA GLN A 81 5.84 -2.81 -11.48
C GLN A 81 5.96 -2.95 -13.00
N SER A 82 4.86 -3.26 -13.68
CA SER A 82 4.82 -3.41 -15.15
C SER A 82 5.05 -2.10 -15.91
N ARG A 83 4.87 -0.95 -15.24
CA ARG A 83 4.89 0.39 -15.84
C ARG A 83 6.17 1.18 -15.58
N VAL A 84 6.96 0.77 -14.58
CA VAL A 84 8.08 1.56 -14.09
C VAL A 84 9.41 0.84 -14.33
N PRO A 85 10.25 1.31 -15.27
CA PRO A 85 11.53 0.68 -15.56
C PRO A 85 12.48 0.68 -14.34
N GLY A 86 12.89 -0.52 -13.94
CA GLY A 86 13.80 -0.73 -12.81
C GLY A 86 13.09 -0.76 -11.45
N LEU A 87 11.76 -0.74 -11.42
CA LEU A 87 10.98 -1.11 -10.24
C LEU A 87 10.91 -2.64 -10.16
N SER A 88 11.24 -3.17 -8.99
CA SER A 88 11.05 -4.57 -8.66
C SER A 88 10.44 -4.64 -7.28
N LEU A 89 9.38 -5.42 -7.18
CA LEU A 89 8.70 -5.68 -5.92
C LEU A 89 9.06 -7.08 -5.47
N THR A 90 9.20 -7.24 -4.16
CA THR A 90 9.19 -8.54 -3.51
C THR A 90 8.00 -8.52 -2.57
N ASP A 91 6.91 -9.12 -3.03
CA ASP A 91 5.68 -9.26 -2.27
C ASP A 91 5.60 -10.69 -1.71
N THR A 92 5.38 -10.79 -0.40
CA THR A 92 5.13 -12.06 0.28
C THR A 92 3.64 -12.27 0.60
N GLN A 93 2.89 -11.17 0.73
CA GLN A 93 1.47 -11.10 1.10
C GLN A 93 1.01 -9.67 0.87
N PRO A 94 -0.25 -9.41 0.43
CA PRO A 94 -0.80 -8.06 0.41
C PRO A 94 -0.48 -7.28 1.70
N GLY A 95 0.10 -6.09 1.53
CA GLY A 95 0.56 -5.21 2.62
C GLY A 95 2.00 -5.45 3.12
N GLN A 96 2.62 -6.58 2.76
CA GLN A 96 4.03 -6.93 3.02
C GLN A 96 4.91 -6.79 1.77
N THR A 97 4.80 -5.64 1.11
CA THR A 97 5.53 -5.40 -0.13
C THR A 97 6.86 -4.68 0.14
N ARG A 98 7.95 -5.26 -0.36
CA ARG A 98 9.24 -4.59 -0.45
C ARG A 98 9.46 -3.97 -1.81
N ILE A 99 9.72 -2.66 -1.81
CA ILE A 99 10.08 -1.93 -3.02
C ILE A 99 11.59 -1.91 -3.21
N SER A 100 12.05 -2.19 -4.43
CA SER A 100 13.43 -1.94 -4.86
C SER A 100 13.46 -1.19 -6.20
N LEU A 101 14.36 -0.22 -6.31
CA LEU A 101 14.55 0.59 -7.50
C LEU A 101 15.99 0.45 -8.00
N ARG A 102 16.16 0.22 -9.31
CA ARG A 102 17.46 -0.01 -9.98
C ARG A 102 18.28 -1.13 -9.33
N GLY A 103 17.60 -2.17 -8.82
CA GLY A 103 18.24 -3.31 -8.14
C GLY A 103 18.87 -2.97 -6.79
N GLN A 104 18.63 -1.77 -6.24
CA GLN A 104 19.10 -1.43 -4.89
C GLN A 104 18.22 -2.09 -3.84
N ASN A 105 18.74 -3.17 -3.27
CA ASN A 105 18.15 -3.90 -2.17
C ASN A 105 19.27 -4.27 -1.20
N VAL A 106 19.13 -3.88 0.08
CA VAL A 106 20.15 -4.14 1.11
C VAL A 106 20.06 -5.55 1.69
N GLY A 107 19.11 -6.39 1.24
CA GLY A 107 18.86 -7.74 1.77
C GLY A 107 18.38 -7.78 3.23
N SER A 108 18.44 -6.65 3.93
CA SER A 108 18.02 -6.46 5.33
C SER A 108 16.60 -5.86 5.41
N VAL A 109 16.10 -5.63 6.61
CA VAL A 109 14.75 -5.09 6.93
C VAL A 109 14.66 -3.55 6.80
N GLY A 110 15.74 -2.86 6.43
CA GLY A 110 15.77 -1.41 6.20
C GLY A 110 15.33 -1.02 4.78
N SER A 111 14.50 0.04 4.68
CA SER A 111 13.99 0.50 3.38
C SER A 111 15.04 1.28 2.58
N THR A 112 15.15 0.97 1.29
CA THR A 112 15.98 1.69 0.30
C THR A 112 15.16 2.58 -0.63
N VAL A 113 13.83 2.50 -0.55
CA VAL A 113 12.88 3.31 -1.31
C VAL A 113 11.83 3.86 -0.36
N THR A 114 11.76 5.18 -0.24
CA THR A 114 10.77 5.82 0.63
C THR A 114 9.43 5.96 -0.09
N THR A 115 8.33 5.75 0.63
CA THR A 115 6.99 6.03 0.13
C THR A 115 6.48 7.37 0.67
N TYR A 116 5.79 8.13 -0.17
CA TYR A 116 5.14 9.38 0.19
C TYR A 116 3.68 9.37 -0.23
N ILE A 117 2.81 9.93 0.61
CA ILE A 117 1.48 10.40 0.19
C ILE A 117 1.52 11.92 0.22
N ASP A 118 1.35 12.54 -0.94
CA ASP A 118 1.66 13.95 -1.17
C ASP A 118 3.07 14.30 -0.64
N ASP A 119 3.18 15.27 0.27
CA ASP A 119 4.45 15.67 0.89
C ASP A 119 4.77 14.95 2.20
N THR A 120 3.94 13.99 2.61
CA THR A 120 4.10 13.28 3.87
C THR A 120 4.82 11.95 3.64
N PRO A 121 5.97 11.70 4.30
CA PRO A 121 6.63 10.40 4.25
C PRO A 121 5.77 9.35 4.98
N PHE A 122 5.73 8.16 4.42
CA PHE A 122 5.04 7.00 4.97
C PHE A 122 6.04 5.89 5.33
N GLY A 123 5.65 5.05 6.28
CA GLY A 123 6.42 3.88 6.70
C GLY A 123 7.61 4.21 7.60
N SER A 124 8.38 3.19 7.95
CA SER A 124 9.57 3.30 8.77
C SER A 124 10.83 3.40 7.90
N SER A 125 11.78 4.23 8.32
CA SER A 125 13.11 4.27 7.71
C SER A 125 14.11 3.34 8.42
N THR A 126 13.69 2.67 9.49
CA THR A 126 14.56 1.77 10.29
C THR A 126 14.37 0.31 9.92
N ALA A 127 15.49 -0.39 9.89
CA ALA A 127 15.56 -1.84 9.85
C ALA A 127 14.86 -2.49 11.05
N LEU A 128 14.87 -1.84 12.22
CA LEU A 128 14.35 -2.41 13.47
C LEU A 128 12.81 -2.46 13.56
N ALA A 129 12.11 -2.01 12.52
CA ALA A 129 10.65 -1.94 12.47
C ALA A 129 10.09 -2.54 11.16
N ASN A 130 10.84 -3.41 10.48
CA ASN A 130 10.46 -3.99 9.19
C ASN A 130 10.12 -2.91 8.14
N GLY A 131 10.80 -1.76 8.20
CA GLY A 131 10.49 -0.60 7.34
C GLY A 131 10.60 -0.89 5.84
N ALA A 132 11.39 -1.88 5.44
CA ALA A 132 11.47 -2.35 4.05
C ALA A 132 10.22 -3.08 3.56
N TYR A 133 9.44 -3.69 4.46
CA TYR A 133 8.32 -4.56 4.10
C TYR A 133 6.97 -3.86 4.20
N PHE A 134 6.88 -2.73 4.90
CA PHE A 134 5.64 -1.96 5.04
C PHE A 134 5.69 -0.70 4.18
N SER A 135 5.92 -0.89 2.88
CA SER A 135 6.10 0.21 1.92
C SER A 135 4.79 0.96 1.58
N GLY A 136 3.65 0.52 2.10
CA GLY A 136 2.35 1.15 1.86
C GLY A 136 1.75 0.71 0.53
N ASP A 137 1.11 -0.47 0.54
CA ASP A 137 0.21 -0.90 -0.52
C ASP A 137 -1.10 -0.11 -0.38
N PHE A 138 -1.18 1.04 -1.06
CA PHE A 138 -2.36 1.89 -1.03
C PHE A 138 -3.23 1.67 -2.25
N ASP A 139 -4.54 1.65 -2.05
CA ASP A 139 -5.48 1.71 -3.15
C ASP A 139 -5.28 3.01 -3.96
N THR A 140 -5.27 2.89 -5.29
CA THR A 140 -4.97 4.01 -6.19
C THR A 140 -6.18 4.91 -6.50
N TRP A 141 -7.32 4.67 -5.85
CA TRP A 141 -8.52 5.48 -6.05
C TRP A 141 -8.29 6.91 -5.61
N ASP A 142 -8.90 7.82 -6.38
CA ASP A 142 -8.86 9.25 -6.10
C ASP A 142 -7.44 9.86 -6.06
N LEU A 143 -6.50 9.26 -6.79
CA LEU A 143 -5.18 9.81 -7.03
C LEU A 143 -5.17 10.64 -8.30
N GLN A 144 -4.46 11.77 -8.24
CA GLN A 144 -4.13 12.55 -9.42
C GLN A 144 -3.07 11.83 -10.27
N ARG A 145 -2.10 11.20 -9.60
CA ARG A 145 -1.01 10.42 -10.23
C ARG A 145 -0.17 9.67 -9.19
N VAL A 146 0.65 8.76 -9.68
CA VAL A 146 1.79 8.19 -8.95
C VAL A 146 3.09 8.63 -9.61
N GLU A 147 4.02 9.19 -8.83
CA GLU A 147 5.35 9.58 -9.28
C GLU A 147 6.39 8.59 -8.72
N VAL A 148 7.28 8.06 -9.57
CA VAL A 148 8.44 7.25 -9.16
C VAL A 148 9.72 7.94 -9.57
N LEU A 149 10.49 8.36 -8.57
CA LEU A 149 11.79 9.00 -8.78
C LEU A 149 12.87 7.96 -8.56
N ARG A 150 13.69 7.72 -9.60
CA ARG A 150 14.67 6.63 -9.61
C ARG A 150 16.07 7.14 -9.31
N GLY A 151 16.73 6.49 -8.36
CA GLY A 151 18.06 6.84 -7.88
C GLY A 151 18.02 7.75 -6.65
N PRO A 152 19.20 8.05 -6.07
CA PRO A 152 19.29 8.75 -4.78
C PRO A 152 18.57 10.11 -4.80
N GLN A 153 17.65 10.31 -3.85
CA GLN A 153 16.90 11.57 -3.72
C GLN A 153 17.51 12.54 -2.70
N GLY A 154 18.68 12.19 -2.16
CA GLY A 154 19.50 13.05 -1.32
C GLY A 154 18.74 13.69 -0.16
N THR A 155 19.09 14.94 0.15
CA THR A 155 18.52 15.70 1.27
C THR A 155 17.08 16.17 1.04
N LEU A 156 16.53 16.03 -0.18
CA LEU A 156 15.20 16.55 -0.51
C LEU A 156 14.07 15.68 0.05
N TYR A 157 14.30 14.37 0.14
CA TYR A 157 13.32 13.40 0.66
C TYR A 157 13.80 12.59 1.85
N GLY A 158 15.08 12.74 2.23
CA GLY A 158 15.61 12.26 3.50
C GLY A 158 15.93 10.76 3.52
N ALA A 159 15.86 10.19 4.72
CA ALA A 159 16.29 8.82 4.99
C ALA A 159 15.48 7.77 4.18
N GLY A 160 16.17 6.72 3.73
CA GLY A 160 15.57 5.60 3.00
C GLY A 160 15.32 5.84 1.52
N SER A 161 15.76 6.98 0.94
CA SER A 161 15.59 7.28 -0.50
C SER A 161 16.86 7.07 -1.33
N GLU A 162 17.67 6.06 -0.99
CA GLU A 162 18.93 5.74 -1.68
C GLU A 162 18.69 5.15 -3.07
N GLY A 163 17.73 4.22 -3.18
CA GLY A 163 17.28 3.64 -4.44
C GLY A 163 16.30 4.54 -5.20
N GLY A 164 15.57 5.41 -4.48
CA GLY A 164 14.57 6.31 -5.04
C GLY A 164 13.40 6.54 -4.09
N LEU A 165 12.28 6.98 -4.64
CA LEU A 165 11.02 7.07 -3.89
C LEU A 165 9.81 6.82 -4.78
N LEU A 166 8.73 6.39 -4.13
CA LEU A 166 7.39 6.26 -4.68
C LEU A 166 6.49 7.31 -4.02
N LYS A 167 5.78 8.11 -4.81
CA LYS A 167 4.92 9.19 -4.33
C LYS A 167 3.51 9.07 -4.91
N TYR A 168 2.54 8.84 -4.03
CA TYR A 168 1.13 8.90 -4.35
C TYR A 168 0.66 10.35 -4.22
N VAL A 169 0.23 10.96 -5.34
CA VAL A 169 -0.28 12.34 -5.35
C VAL A 169 -1.79 12.29 -5.39
N THR A 170 -2.42 12.73 -4.31
CA THR A 170 -3.87 12.69 -4.15
C THR A 170 -4.55 13.83 -4.89
N ASN A 171 -5.80 13.64 -5.32
CA ASN A 171 -6.60 14.76 -5.80
C ASN A 171 -6.85 15.76 -4.66
N ALA A 172 -6.54 17.03 -4.90
CA ALA A 172 -6.83 18.11 -3.97
C ALA A 172 -8.33 18.48 -3.99
N PRO A 173 -8.89 18.98 -2.88
CA PRO A 173 -10.20 19.60 -2.91
C PRO A 173 -10.20 20.85 -3.82
N ASP A 174 -11.26 21.04 -4.62
CA ASP A 174 -11.38 22.14 -5.57
C ASP A 174 -12.55 23.07 -5.21
N PRO A 175 -12.30 24.34 -4.83
CA PRO A 175 -13.35 25.30 -4.47
C PRO A 175 -14.12 25.85 -5.67
N LYS A 176 -13.73 25.53 -6.90
CA LYS A 176 -14.37 26.07 -8.10
C LYS A 176 -15.46 25.18 -8.67
N GLN A 177 -15.48 23.89 -8.32
CA GLN A 177 -16.40 22.94 -8.93
C GLN A 177 -16.83 21.83 -7.99
N PHE A 178 -18.12 21.52 -8.03
CA PHE A 178 -18.62 20.27 -7.47
C PHE A 178 -18.21 19.11 -8.39
N ALA A 179 -17.77 17.99 -7.81
CA ALA A 179 -17.49 16.77 -8.55
C ALA A 179 -17.87 15.54 -7.72
N ALA A 180 -18.37 14.50 -8.37
CA ALA A 180 -18.60 13.21 -7.74
C ALA A 180 -18.32 12.09 -8.75
N ALA A 181 -17.78 10.98 -8.28
CA ALA A 181 -17.53 9.79 -9.09
C ALA A 181 -17.77 8.54 -8.26
N ALA A 182 -18.19 7.47 -8.93
CA ALA A 182 -18.32 6.15 -8.35
C ALA A 182 -17.84 5.10 -9.35
N GLN A 183 -17.28 4.01 -8.83
CA GLN A 183 -16.83 2.86 -9.60
C GLN A 183 -17.25 1.60 -8.86
N VAL A 184 -17.69 0.60 -9.62
CA VAL A 184 -17.90 -0.76 -9.13
C VAL A 184 -17.13 -1.73 -10.02
N GLY A 185 -16.49 -2.71 -9.41
CA GLY A 185 -15.72 -3.76 -10.07
C GLY A 185 -16.16 -5.14 -9.61
N GLY A 186 -16.00 -6.13 -10.48
CA GLY A 186 -16.23 -7.53 -10.18
C GLY A 186 -15.12 -8.36 -10.80
N GLU A 187 -14.64 -9.35 -10.06
CA GLU A 187 -13.50 -10.19 -10.42
C GLU A 187 -13.85 -11.65 -10.20
N ASP A 188 -13.32 -12.52 -11.05
CA ASP A 188 -13.57 -13.97 -11.00
C ASP A 188 -12.25 -14.70 -11.25
N TYR A 189 -11.93 -15.67 -10.38
CA TYR A 189 -10.70 -16.44 -10.43
C TYR A 189 -11.02 -17.87 -10.85
N SER A 190 -10.32 -18.39 -11.87
CA SER A 190 -10.61 -19.73 -12.42
C SER A 190 -10.47 -20.88 -11.41
N HIS A 191 -9.64 -20.67 -10.38
CA HIS A 191 -9.41 -21.60 -9.27
C HIS A 191 -9.49 -20.84 -7.94
N GLY A 192 -10.49 -19.97 -7.80
CA GLY A 192 -10.61 -19.11 -6.64
C GLY A 192 -12.01 -18.60 -6.41
N ASP A 193 -12.09 -17.73 -5.42
CA ASP A 193 -13.28 -17.03 -5.00
C ASP A 193 -13.59 -15.85 -5.94
N ALA A 194 -14.83 -15.39 -5.94
CA ALA A 194 -15.20 -14.14 -6.61
C ALA A 194 -14.80 -12.93 -5.74
N GLY A 195 -14.23 -11.92 -6.40
CA GLY A 195 -13.86 -10.63 -5.81
C GLY A 195 -14.77 -9.50 -6.27
N GLY A 196 -14.55 -8.32 -5.72
CA GLY A 196 -15.27 -7.13 -6.15
C GLY A 196 -14.88 -5.89 -5.40
N SER A 197 -15.13 -4.73 -6.02
CA SER A 197 -14.78 -3.44 -5.45
C SER A 197 -15.88 -2.41 -5.62
N GLY A 198 -15.93 -1.48 -4.68
CA GLY A 198 -16.82 -0.33 -4.69
C GLY A 198 -16.03 0.91 -4.26
N LYS A 199 -15.99 1.92 -5.11
CA LYS A 199 -15.20 3.14 -4.90
C LYS A 199 -16.04 4.37 -5.15
N GLY A 200 -15.83 5.42 -4.38
CA GLY A 200 -16.61 6.65 -4.48
C GLY A 200 -15.80 7.87 -4.07
N MET A 201 -16.10 9.01 -4.67
CA MET A 201 -15.59 10.30 -4.20
C MET A 201 -16.61 11.42 -4.40
N ILE A 202 -16.51 12.43 -3.54
CA ILE A 202 -17.24 13.69 -3.63
C ILE A 202 -16.30 14.86 -3.32
N ASN A 203 -16.41 15.92 -4.12
CA ASN A 203 -15.75 17.21 -3.93
C ASN A 203 -16.85 18.27 -3.82
N LEU A 204 -16.84 18.99 -2.70
CA LEU A 204 -17.83 19.97 -2.33
C LEU A 204 -17.16 21.33 -2.12
N PRO A 205 -17.33 22.28 -3.05
CA PRO A 205 -17.05 23.68 -2.81
C PRO A 205 -17.90 24.23 -1.66
N ILE A 206 -17.27 25.03 -0.81
CA ILE A 206 -17.89 25.74 0.31
C ILE A 206 -17.59 27.23 0.12
N GLY A 207 -18.43 27.89 -0.70
CA GLY A 207 -18.12 29.21 -1.25
C GLY A 207 -16.93 29.15 -2.23
N ASP A 208 -16.31 30.30 -2.49
CA ASP A 208 -15.32 30.42 -3.58
C ASP A 208 -13.87 30.05 -3.17
N ARG A 209 -13.64 29.83 -1.86
CA ARG A 209 -12.29 29.73 -1.28
C ARG A 209 -12.04 28.46 -0.49
N VAL A 210 -13.07 27.69 -0.18
CA VAL A 210 -12.96 26.48 0.63
C VAL A 210 -13.55 25.31 -0.13
N ALA A 211 -12.93 24.14 -0.02
CA ALA A 211 -13.48 22.90 -0.56
C ALA A 211 -13.18 21.73 0.35
N PHE A 212 -14.14 20.82 0.43
CA PHE A 212 -14.02 19.55 1.12
C PHE A 212 -14.06 18.42 0.10
N ARG A 213 -13.16 17.44 0.23
CA ARG A 213 -13.15 16.21 -0.58
C ARG A 213 -13.22 15.00 0.33
N LEU A 214 -14.12 14.07 0.04
CA LEU A 214 -14.21 12.77 0.68
C LEU A 214 -14.13 11.69 -0.40
N SER A 215 -13.24 10.72 -0.21
CA SER A 215 -13.16 9.53 -1.04
C SER A 215 -13.07 8.29 -0.17
N GLY A 216 -13.56 7.18 -0.72
CA GLY A 216 -13.44 5.88 -0.08
C GLY A 216 -13.52 4.76 -1.08
N SER A 217 -12.94 3.62 -0.69
CA SER A 217 -12.91 2.41 -1.47
C SER A 217 -13.05 1.21 -0.56
N TYR A 218 -13.65 0.16 -1.10
CA TYR A 218 -13.71 -1.17 -0.52
C TYR A 218 -13.41 -2.16 -1.62
N GLU A 219 -12.62 -3.18 -1.32
CA GLU A 219 -12.23 -4.24 -2.22
C GLU A 219 -12.21 -5.56 -1.45
N LYS A 220 -12.91 -6.57 -1.96
CA LYS A 220 -12.79 -7.95 -1.51
C LYS A 220 -11.69 -8.61 -2.35
N LEU A 221 -10.62 -9.01 -1.68
CA LEU A 221 -9.53 -9.79 -2.29
C LEU A 221 -9.97 -11.26 -2.35
N PRO A 222 -10.06 -11.86 -3.53
CA PRO A 222 -10.45 -13.26 -3.66
C PRO A 222 -9.31 -14.19 -3.24
N GLY A 223 -9.66 -15.23 -2.47
CA GLY A 223 -8.75 -16.33 -2.20
C GLY A 223 -8.67 -17.28 -3.40
N TYR A 224 -7.54 -17.94 -3.56
CA TYR A 224 -7.29 -18.93 -4.62
C TYR A 224 -6.31 -20.03 -4.17
N ILE A 225 -5.79 -19.98 -2.94
CA ILE A 225 -4.93 -21.00 -2.36
C ILE A 225 -5.73 -21.92 -1.44
N ASP A 226 -5.70 -23.22 -1.72
CA ASP A 226 -6.32 -24.25 -0.88
C ASP A 226 -5.32 -24.73 0.19
N ASP A 227 -5.84 -25.09 1.37
CA ASP A 227 -5.09 -25.81 2.41
C ASP A 227 -5.84 -27.09 2.81
N PRO A 228 -5.51 -28.23 2.18
CA PRO A 228 -6.10 -29.52 2.50
C PRO A 228 -5.84 -29.97 3.95
N SER A 229 -4.76 -29.52 4.59
CA SER A 229 -4.41 -29.90 5.97
C SER A 229 -5.33 -29.23 6.99
N LEU A 230 -5.76 -28.00 6.69
CA LEU A 230 -6.79 -27.28 7.44
C LEU A 230 -8.21 -27.60 6.99
N GLY A 231 -8.37 -28.34 5.88
CA GLY A 231 -9.67 -28.59 5.25
C GLY A 231 -10.32 -27.30 4.71
N LYS A 232 -9.50 -26.31 4.36
CA LYS A 232 -9.96 -24.99 3.89
C LYS A 232 -9.65 -24.81 2.41
N LYS A 233 -10.53 -24.06 1.74
CA LYS A 233 -10.38 -23.63 0.37
C LYS A 233 -10.30 -22.12 0.29
N ASP A 234 -9.68 -21.62 -0.78
CA ASP A 234 -9.59 -20.17 -1.05
C ASP A 234 -9.12 -19.39 0.18
N LEU A 235 -8.13 -19.98 0.88
CA LEU A 235 -7.67 -19.58 2.20
C LEU A 235 -7.11 -18.17 2.21
N ASN A 236 -6.48 -17.76 1.11
CA ASN A 236 -5.76 -16.50 1.04
C ASN A 236 -6.65 -15.28 0.70
N ASP A 237 -7.93 -15.33 1.06
CA ASP A 237 -8.89 -14.26 0.83
C ASP A 237 -8.64 -13.05 1.74
N GLY A 238 -9.31 -11.95 1.46
CA GLY A 238 -9.10 -10.74 2.24
C GLY A 238 -10.01 -9.58 1.86
N TYR A 239 -9.72 -8.43 2.44
CA TYR A 239 -10.32 -7.18 2.04
C TYR A 239 -9.37 -6.00 2.27
N ARG A 240 -9.56 -4.95 1.48
CA ARG A 240 -8.92 -3.64 1.65
C ARG A 240 -10.01 -2.59 1.68
N ASP A 241 -10.03 -1.75 2.70
CA ASP A 241 -10.92 -0.60 2.78
C ASP A 241 -10.15 0.67 3.11
N GLY A 242 -10.48 1.74 2.39
CA GLY A 242 -9.78 3.01 2.45
C GLY A 242 -10.76 4.18 2.55
N VAL A 243 -10.38 5.20 3.30
CA VAL A 243 -11.10 6.47 3.37
C VAL A 243 -10.13 7.63 3.44
N ARG A 244 -10.44 8.71 2.72
CA ARG A 244 -9.72 9.97 2.78
C ARG A 244 -10.68 11.14 2.88
N ALA A 245 -10.44 12.00 3.85
CA ALA A 245 -11.08 13.29 3.97
C ALA A 245 -10.02 14.40 3.85
N ALA A 246 -10.28 15.40 3.00
CA ALA A 246 -9.39 16.53 2.83
C ALA A 246 -10.17 17.84 2.78
N LEU A 247 -9.60 18.88 3.40
CA LEU A 247 -10.13 20.24 3.38
C LEU A 247 -9.06 21.17 2.82
N LEU A 248 -9.42 21.98 1.84
CA LEU A 248 -8.60 23.09 1.35
C LEU A 248 -9.28 24.40 1.72
N ALA A 249 -8.52 25.34 2.27
CA ALA A 249 -8.97 26.70 2.53
C ALA A 249 -7.94 27.71 2.00
N ASN A 250 -8.35 28.52 1.02
CA ASN A 250 -7.61 29.67 0.52
C ASN A 250 -7.98 30.88 1.38
N PHE A 251 -7.20 31.15 2.43
CA PHE A 251 -7.43 32.28 3.33
C PHE A 251 -7.33 33.62 2.59
N THR A 252 -6.36 33.69 1.68
CA THR A 252 -6.17 34.80 0.74
C THR A 252 -5.76 34.21 -0.61
N ASP A 253 -5.56 35.07 -1.61
CA ASP A 253 -5.08 34.64 -2.93
C ASP A 253 -3.62 34.12 -2.88
N ASN A 254 -2.90 34.40 -1.78
CA ASN A 254 -1.50 34.04 -1.59
C ASN A 254 -1.27 33.02 -0.48
N VAL A 255 -2.30 32.68 0.32
CA VAL A 255 -2.16 31.80 1.49
C VAL A 255 -3.23 30.72 1.45
N SER A 256 -2.79 29.47 1.42
CA SER A 256 -3.68 28.31 1.47
C SER A 256 -3.24 27.32 2.56
N ILE A 257 -4.23 26.69 3.19
CA ILE A 257 -4.01 25.56 4.10
C ILE A 257 -4.81 24.38 3.57
N ARG A 258 -4.15 23.23 3.52
CA ARG A 258 -4.76 21.93 3.23
C ARG A 258 -4.60 21.02 4.42
N LEU A 259 -5.69 20.45 4.89
CA LEU A 259 -5.72 19.39 5.90
C LEU A 259 -6.14 18.09 5.22
N SER A 260 -5.49 16.98 5.56
CA SER A 260 -5.82 15.65 5.03
C SER A 260 -5.78 14.62 6.14
N ALA A 261 -6.75 13.71 6.13
CA ALA A 261 -6.80 12.52 6.95
C ALA A 261 -7.06 11.33 6.04
N PHE A 262 -6.20 10.33 6.11
CA PHE A 262 -6.27 9.09 5.36
C PHE A 262 -6.24 7.91 6.32
N GLY A 263 -7.08 6.92 6.06
CA GLY A 263 -7.08 5.64 6.76
C GLY A 263 -7.27 4.51 5.77
N GLN A 264 -6.54 3.41 5.96
CA GLN A 264 -6.74 2.18 5.22
C GLN A 264 -6.56 0.99 6.16
N ASP A 265 -7.47 0.03 6.09
CA ASP A 265 -7.35 -1.27 6.73
C ASP A 265 -7.22 -2.33 5.64
N LEU A 266 -6.32 -3.29 5.86
CA LEU A 266 -6.07 -4.40 4.96
C LEU A 266 -6.02 -5.68 5.80
N HIS A 267 -6.85 -6.64 5.44
CA HIS A 267 -6.88 -7.95 6.06
C HIS A 267 -6.67 -9.00 4.97
N THR A 268 -5.81 -9.97 5.26
CA THR A 268 -5.74 -11.20 4.48
C THR A 268 -5.70 -12.38 5.42
N ASN A 269 -6.41 -13.43 5.05
CA ASN A 269 -6.14 -14.77 5.54
C ASN A 269 -5.01 -15.36 4.70
N GLY A 270 -4.20 -16.25 5.27
CA GLY A 270 -3.30 -17.19 4.56
C GLY A 270 -2.23 -16.60 3.62
N SER A 271 -1.15 -17.35 3.40
CA SER A 271 -0.16 -16.98 2.38
C SER A 271 -0.66 -17.24 0.94
N PRO A 272 -0.35 -16.39 -0.07
CA PRO A 272 -0.51 -16.72 -1.48
C PRO A 272 0.56 -17.71 -1.97
N ALA A 273 1.47 -18.16 -1.10
CA ALA A 273 2.54 -19.09 -1.44
C ALA A 273 2.02 -20.51 -1.70
N THR A 274 2.74 -21.23 -2.56
CA THR A 274 2.58 -22.67 -2.79
C THR A 274 3.84 -23.38 -2.32
N ASP A 275 3.68 -24.50 -1.62
CA ASP A 275 4.83 -25.27 -1.15
C ASP A 275 5.44 -26.07 -2.32
N VAL A 276 6.74 -25.90 -2.57
CA VAL A 276 7.45 -26.53 -3.71
C VAL A 276 8.51 -27.53 -3.26
N VAL A 277 8.79 -28.51 -4.13
CA VAL A 277 9.79 -29.55 -3.90
C VAL A 277 11.20 -28.95 -3.97
N GLY A 278 11.96 -29.14 -2.89
CA GLY A 278 13.34 -28.68 -2.76
C GLY A 278 13.47 -27.59 -1.71
N ALA A 279 13.84 -27.96 -0.48
CA ALA A 279 14.17 -26.97 0.54
C ALA A 279 15.43 -26.21 0.13
N ALA A 280 15.42 -24.88 0.32
CA ALA A 280 16.62 -24.07 0.22
C ALA A 280 17.73 -24.71 1.09
N GLY A 281 18.82 -25.16 0.46
CA GLY A 281 19.97 -25.75 1.16
C GLY A 281 20.04 -27.27 1.22
N THR A 282 19.11 -28.02 0.61
CA THR A 282 19.24 -29.48 0.45
C THR A 282 19.58 -29.86 -1.00
N PRO A 283 20.80 -30.35 -1.31
CA PRO A 283 21.16 -30.82 -2.64
C PRO A 283 20.47 -32.15 -2.98
N PRO A 284 19.95 -32.33 -4.21
CA PRO A 284 19.87 -31.34 -5.27
C PRO A 284 18.67 -30.41 -5.07
N THR A 285 18.91 -29.12 -4.80
CA THR A 285 17.86 -28.12 -4.90
C THR A 285 17.62 -27.92 -6.40
N PRO A 286 16.41 -28.17 -6.93
CA PRO A 286 16.12 -27.89 -8.33
C PRO A 286 16.45 -26.41 -8.61
N PRO A 287 17.03 -26.07 -9.78
CA PRO A 287 17.14 -24.67 -10.15
C PRO A 287 15.75 -24.01 -10.12
N ALA A 288 15.67 -22.72 -9.80
CA ALA A 288 14.39 -22.04 -9.52
C ALA A 288 13.34 -22.15 -10.64
N ASN A 289 13.76 -22.47 -11.86
CA ASN A 289 12.92 -22.71 -13.03
C ASN A 289 12.40 -24.16 -13.16
N GLN A 290 12.63 -25.00 -12.16
CA GLN A 290 12.22 -26.42 -12.08
C GLN A 290 11.56 -26.75 -10.74
N LEU A 291 11.01 -25.73 -10.07
CA LEU A 291 10.26 -25.92 -8.83
C LEU A 291 8.89 -26.51 -9.18
N GLU A 292 8.58 -27.66 -8.61
CA GLU A 292 7.29 -28.35 -8.76
C GLU A 292 6.52 -28.29 -7.44
N PRO A 293 5.20 -28.01 -7.43
CA PRO A 293 4.42 -28.03 -6.20
C PRO A 293 4.45 -29.39 -5.49
N THR A 294 4.55 -29.38 -4.16
CA THR A 294 4.71 -30.60 -3.34
C THR A 294 3.40 -31.37 -3.17
N ILE A 295 2.27 -30.66 -3.12
CA ILE A 295 0.94 -31.22 -2.82
C ILE A 295 0.01 -31.05 -4.02
N GLY A 296 -0.04 -29.85 -4.59
CA GLY A 296 -0.81 -29.53 -5.78
C GLY A 296 -0.60 -28.08 -6.19
N ASN A 297 -1.04 -27.74 -7.40
CA ASN A 297 -1.07 -26.34 -7.85
C ASN A 297 -2.01 -25.54 -6.94
N TYR A 298 -1.60 -24.34 -6.55
CA TYR A 298 -2.37 -23.45 -5.66
C TYR A 298 -2.74 -24.10 -4.32
N GLN A 299 -1.86 -24.96 -3.80
CA GLN A 299 -2.05 -25.61 -2.51
C GLN A 299 -0.88 -25.36 -1.57
N GLN A 300 -1.20 -25.21 -0.30
CA GLN A 300 -0.22 -25.15 0.78
C GLN A 300 -0.60 -26.10 1.91
N GLN A 301 0.35 -26.34 2.81
CA GLN A 301 0.14 -27.07 4.04
C GLN A 301 0.58 -26.23 5.23
N ARG A 302 -0.40 -25.76 5.99
CA ARG A 302 -0.23 -25.14 7.30
C ARG A 302 -1.05 -25.92 8.33
N PHE A 303 -0.70 -25.79 9.60
CA PHE A 303 -1.44 -26.35 10.72
C PHE A 303 -2.28 -25.32 11.47
N ILE A 304 -2.05 -24.04 11.18
CA ILE A 304 -2.83 -22.93 11.68
C ILE A 304 -3.14 -21.96 10.55
N ASN A 305 -4.22 -21.20 10.70
CA ASN A 305 -4.52 -20.09 9.80
C ASN A 305 -3.46 -18.99 9.99
N GLU A 306 -3.09 -18.31 8.92
CA GLU A 306 -2.08 -17.24 8.94
C GLU A 306 -2.72 -15.86 8.61
N PRO A 307 -3.59 -15.31 9.47
CA PRO A 307 -4.15 -13.99 9.25
C PRO A 307 -3.08 -12.89 9.37
N ASN A 308 -3.24 -11.84 8.59
CA ASN A 308 -2.42 -10.64 8.62
C ASN A 308 -3.32 -9.41 8.49
N ASP A 309 -3.24 -8.52 9.49
CA ASP A 309 -4.00 -7.29 9.59
C ASP A 309 -3.06 -6.10 9.55
N PHE A 310 -3.32 -5.15 8.65
CA PHE A 310 -2.65 -3.86 8.59
C PHE A 310 -3.64 -2.71 8.83
N LYS A 311 -3.17 -1.68 9.55
CA LYS A 311 -3.87 -0.41 9.72
C LYS A 311 -2.93 0.75 9.44
N TYR A 312 -3.24 1.51 8.40
CA TYR A 312 -2.53 2.72 8.03
C TYR A 312 -3.37 3.93 8.42
N ARG A 313 -2.79 4.87 9.15
CA ARG A 313 -3.42 6.18 9.43
C ARG A 313 -2.41 7.27 9.11
N LEU A 314 -2.84 8.28 8.38
CA LEU A 314 -2.00 9.41 8.02
C LEU A 314 -2.77 10.72 8.10
N TYR A 315 -2.21 11.67 8.83
CA TYR A 315 -2.78 12.99 9.02
C TYR A 315 -1.73 14.03 8.61
N SER A 316 -2.14 15.01 7.81
CA SER A 316 -1.23 16.06 7.37
C SER A 316 -1.90 17.43 7.30
N GLY A 317 -1.11 18.45 7.59
CA GLY A 317 -1.44 19.85 7.40
C GLY A 317 -0.36 20.51 6.55
N THR A 318 -0.76 21.10 5.42
CA THR A 318 0.14 21.81 4.51
C THR A 318 -0.29 23.27 4.45
N LEU A 319 0.60 24.18 4.83
CA LEU A 319 0.46 25.63 4.61
C LEU A 319 1.33 26.01 3.41
N ASN A 320 0.77 26.71 2.45
CA ASN A 320 1.50 27.38 1.38
C ASN A 320 1.28 28.89 1.46
N TRP A 321 2.37 29.65 1.38
CA TRP A 321 2.35 31.11 1.34
C TRP A 321 3.22 31.62 0.21
N ASN A 322 2.58 32.20 -0.80
CA ASN A 322 3.23 32.94 -1.87
C ASN A 322 3.65 34.34 -1.37
N LEU A 323 4.95 34.56 -1.31
CA LEU A 323 5.59 35.81 -0.85
C LEU A 323 5.94 36.74 -2.03
N GLY A 324 5.56 36.39 -3.26
CA GLY A 324 5.89 37.10 -4.48
C GLY A 324 7.28 36.76 -5.04
N PHE A 325 8.31 36.74 -4.20
CA PHE A 325 9.67 36.33 -4.59
C PHE A 325 9.89 34.80 -4.52
N GLY A 326 8.95 34.08 -3.91
CA GLY A 326 9.03 32.65 -3.68
C GLY A 326 7.83 32.14 -2.88
N THR A 327 7.80 30.83 -2.69
CA THR A 327 6.75 30.13 -1.92
C THR A 327 7.37 29.56 -0.65
N PHE A 328 6.78 29.91 0.49
CA PHE A 328 7.03 29.25 1.76
C PHE A 328 6.02 28.11 1.94
N THR A 329 6.50 26.92 2.23
CA THR A 329 5.67 25.75 2.52
C THR A 329 6.02 25.19 3.90
N SER A 330 5.01 24.93 4.72
CA SER A 330 5.12 24.18 5.97
C SER A 330 4.27 22.94 5.89
N VAL A 331 4.85 21.77 6.17
CA VAL A 331 4.14 20.49 6.19
C VAL A 331 4.33 19.86 7.55
N THR A 332 3.24 19.68 8.28
CA THR A 332 3.21 18.89 9.51
C THR A 332 2.45 17.61 9.25
N SER A 333 2.97 16.47 9.68
CA SER A 333 2.24 15.21 9.58
C SER A 333 2.47 14.27 10.76
N TYR A 334 1.46 13.43 10.97
CA TYR A 334 1.49 12.34 11.94
C TYR A 334 0.92 11.09 11.28
N GLY A 335 1.63 9.97 11.37
CA GLY A 335 1.21 8.70 10.80
C GLY A 335 1.40 7.54 11.75
N THR A 336 0.53 6.54 11.62
CA THR A 336 0.66 5.25 12.30
C THR A 336 0.56 4.09 11.32
N THR A 337 1.42 3.11 11.50
CA THR A 337 1.34 1.81 10.82
C THR A 337 1.27 0.74 11.89
N GLU A 338 0.18 0.00 11.94
CA GLU A 338 0.01 -1.14 12.82
C GLU A 338 -0.11 -2.41 11.99
N GLN A 339 0.53 -3.48 12.43
CA GLN A 339 0.38 -4.81 11.90
C GLN A 339 0.10 -5.77 13.05
N SER A 340 -0.79 -6.74 12.83
CA SER A 340 -0.88 -7.95 13.64
C SER A 340 -0.88 -9.15 12.69
N SER A 341 0.04 -10.08 12.88
CA SER A 341 0.14 -11.27 12.05
C SER A 341 0.34 -12.52 12.87
N LEU A 342 -0.10 -13.64 12.30
CA LEU A 342 0.15 -14.97 12.80
C LEU A 342 0.70 -15.81 11.64
N LEU A 343 1.81 -16.50 11.88
CA LEU A 343 2.47 -17.36 10.91
C LEU A 343 2.64 -18.77 11.51
N ASP A 344 2.50 -19.80 10.70
CA ASP A 344 2.91 -21.15 11.05
C ASP A 344 4.43 -21.29 10.89
N ALA A 345 5.13 -21.15 12.00
CA ALA A 345 6.57 -21.30 12.09
C ALA A 345 7.02 -22.77 12.25
N SER A 346 6.13 -23.76 12.06
CA SER A 346 6.47 -25.18 12.27
C SER A 346 7.51 -25.71 11.27
N SER A 347 7.75 -25.02 10.16
CA SER A 347 8.82 -25.33 9.19
C SER A 347 10.18 -24.68 9.51
N ILE A 348 10.22 -23.66 10.37
CA ILE A 348 11.45 -22.87 10.64
C ILE A 348 12.48 -23.66 11.45
N MET A 349 12.09 -24.74 12.13
CA MET A 349 12.94 -25.49 13.07
C MET A 349 13.42 -26.86 12.55
N VAL A 350 13.76 -26.98 11.26
CA VAL A 350 14.49 -28.17 10.76
C VAL A 350 15.91 -28.12 11.34
N LEU A 351 16.16 -28.90 12.41
CA LEU A 351 17.48 -29.00 13.01
C LEU A 351 18.49 -29.55 12.00
N PRO A 352 19.77 -29.12 12.04
CA PRO A 352 20.81 -29.74 11.24
C PRO A 352 20.85 -31.27 11.50
N GLY A 353 20.55 -32.07 10.47
CA GLY A 353 20.56 -33.53 10.54
C GLY A 353 19.21 -34.22 10.67
N THR A 354 18.09 -33.50 10.81
CA THR A 354 16.75 -34.10 10.64
C THR A 354 16.42 -34.17 9.14
N PRO A 355 16.05 -35.34 8.59
CA PRO A 355 15.67 -35.43 7.18
C PRO A 355 14.51 -34.48 6.91
N ALA A 356 14.72 -33.54 5.99
CA ALA A 356 13.76 -32.55 5.50
C ALA A 356 12.67 -33.22 4.63
N ALA A 357 12.11 -34.33 5.07
CA ALA A 357 11.04 -35.02 4.36
C ALA A 357 9.71 -34.32 4.69
N GLY A 358 9.48 -33.15 4.08
CA GLY A 358 8.15 -32.62 3.75
C GLY A 358 7.10 -32.54 4.87
N THR A 359 7.47 -32.57 6.14
CA THR A 359 6.51 -32.58 7.25
C THR A 359 6.79 -31.34 8.10
N TYR A 360 5.95 -30.32 7.95
CA TYR A 360 5.77 -29.35 9.03
C TYR A 360 5.52 -30.17 10.32
N GLY A 361 6.05 -29.77 11.48
CA GLY A 361 5.50 -30.23 12.78
C GLY A 361 6.32 -31.20 13.65
N ASP A 362 7.62 -31.40 13.45
CA ASP A 362 8.38 -32.33 14.31
C ASP A 362 9.03 -31.68 15.57
N TYR A 363 8.42 -30.62 16.12
CA TYR A 363 8.99 -29.93 17.29
C TYR A 363 8.98 -30.81 18.55
N ALA A 364 7.97 -31.67 18.71
CA ALA A 364 7.84 -32.54 19.88
C ALA A 364 8.92 -33.64 19.94
N THR A 365 9.32 -34.20 18.79
CA THR A 365 10.39 -35.21 18.76
C THR A 365 11.76 -34.57 18.96
N ALA A 366 11.98 -33.34 18.44
CA ALA A 366 13.22 -32.59 18.64
C ALA A 366 13.52 -32.31 20.13
N PHE A 367 12.49 -32.14 20.97
CA PHE A 367 12.62 -31.88 22.41
C PHE A 367 12.17 -33.05 23.31
N ASN A 368 11.91 -34.21 22.72
CA ASN A 368 11.52 -35.45 23.41
C ASN A 368 10.37 -35.25 24.43
N GLN A 369 9.42 -34.37 24.09
CA GLN A 369 8.28 -34.02 24.94
C GLN A 369 7.14 -35.02 24.73
N PRO A 370 6.54 -35.59 25.79
CA PRO A 370 5.40 -36.47 25.65
C PRO A 370 4.19 -35.71 25.10
N LEU A 371 3.66 -36.19 23.98
CA LEU A 371 2.46 -35.63 23.34
C LEU A 371 1.19 -36.02 24.12
N PRO A 372 0.21 -35.10 24.29
CA PRO A 372 -1.10 -35.45 24.81
C PRO A 372 -1.79 -36.51 23.94
N PRO A 373 -2.66 -37.38 24.50
CA PRO A 373 -3.42 -38.35 23.71
C PRO A 373 -4.23 -37.67 22.59
N GLY A 374 -4.16 -38.24 21.38
CA GLY A 374 -4.84 -37.71 20.19
C GLY A 374 -4.10 -36.58 19.47
N GLN A 375 -2.85 -36.28 19.85
CA GLN A 375 -1.98 -35.34 19.15
C GLN A 375 -0.90 -36.11 18.39
N THR A 376 -0.63 -35.73 17.14
CA THR A 376 0.43 -36.32 16.30
C THR A 376 1.74 -35.56 16.40
N ALA A 377 1.68 -34.27 16.74
CA ALA A 377 2.81 -33.37 16.71
C ALA A 377 2.60 -32.13 17.59
N ALA A 378 3.69 -31.39 17.82
CA ALA A 378 3.63 -30.02 18.32
C ALA A 378 4.14 -29.08 17.23
N GLY A 379 3.38 -28.02 16.97
CA GLY A 379 3.75 -26.95 16.06
C GLY A 379 4.25 -25.71 16.79
N LEU A 380 4.81 -24.80 16.01
CA LEU A 380 5.25 -23.47 16.44
C LEU A 380 4.46 -22.44 15.65
N ALA A 381 3.86 -21.50 16.35
CA ALA A 381 3.32 -20.30 15.75
C ALA A 381 4.27 -19.14 16.01
N GLU A 382 4.30 -18.17 15.10
CA GLU A 382 4.87 -16.85 15.36
C GLU A 382 3.75 -15.82 15.31
N THR A 383 3.60 -15.06 16.38
CA THR A 383 2.77 -13.85 16.36
C THR A 383 3.69 -12.66 16.24
N GLU A 384 3.47 -11.78 15.27
CA GLU A 384 4.19 -10.51 15.15
C GLU A 384 3.20 -9.34 15.19
N ASP A 385 3.39 -8.46 16.17
CA ASP A 385 2.70 -7.18 16.25
C ASP A 385 3.71 -6.05 16.01
N VAL A 386 3.46 -5.22 14.99
CA VAL A 386 4.27 -4.04 14.69
C VAL A 386 3.46 -2.78 14.94
N ASN A 387 4.05 -1.79 15.61
CA ASN A 387 3.47 -0.46 15.77
C ASN A 387 4.52 0.61 15.48
N ILE A 388 4.30 1.39 14.43
CA ILE A 388 5.13 2.52 14.04
C ILE A 388 4.31 3.79 14.20
N LYS A 389 4.88 4.79 14.89
CA LYS A 389 4.35 6.13 15.02
C LYS A 389 5.40 7.12 14.53
N LYS A 390 5.02 7.98 13.58
CA LYS A 390 5.93 8.95 12.98
C LYS A 390 5.31 10.34 12.98
N TRP A 391 6.04 11.31 13.51
CA TRP A 391 5.73 12.73 13.39
C TRP A 391 6.79 13.41 12.54
N THR A 392 6.38 14.23 11.58
CA THR A 392 7.31 15.00 10.73
C THR A 392 6.90 16.46 10.63
N GLN A 393 7.91 17.31 10.50
CA GLN A 393 7.76 18.73 10.20
C GLN A 393 8.77 19.11 9.11
N GLU A 394 8.27 19.67 8.03
CA GLU A 394 9.06 20.20 6.93
C GLU A 394 8.77 21.70 6.77
N PHE A 395 9.82 22.51 6.66
CA PHE A 395 9.75 23.89 6.22
C PHE A 395 10.57 24.04 4.95
N ARG A 396 10.01 24.69 3.93
CA ARG A 396 10.68 24.98 2.67
C ARG A 396 10.43 26.43 2.28
N LEU A 397 11.48 27.09 1.78
CA LEU A 397 11.36 28.33 1.06
C LEU A 397 11.99 28.14 -0.32
N ALA A 398 11.19 28.37 -1.33
CA ALA A 398 11.49 28.06 -2.71
C ALA A 398 11.35 29.36 -3.53
N SER A 399 12.42 29.81 -4.21
CA SER A 399 12.34 30.95 -5.14
C SER A 399 11.23 30.77 -6.19
N ALA A 400 10.70 31.86 -6.73
CA ALA A 400 9.90 31.79 -7.95
C ALA A 400 10.73 31.17 -9.11
N SER A 401 10.05 30.49 -10.04
CA SER A 401 10.72 29.92 -11.21
C SER A 401 11.38 31.02 -12.05
N SER A 402 12.61 30.76 -12.52
CA SER A 402 13.45 31.75 -13.20
C SER A 402 14.40 31.07 -14.18
N GLN A 403 14.74 31.75 -15.27
CA GLN A 403 15.71 31.25 -16.24
C GLN A 403 17.18 31.36 -15.77
N THR A 404 17.46 32.09 -14.69
CA THR A 404 18.84 32.40 -14.26
C THR A 404 19.28 31.59 -13.06
N LEU A 405 18.50 31.64 -11.97
CA LEU A 405 18.82 30.98 -10.71
C LEU A 405 17.52 30.60 -10.00
N GLU A 406 17.42 29.31 -9.69
CA GLU A 406 16.41 28.76 -8.80
C GLU A 406 17.10 28.20 -7.56
N TRP A 407 16.52 28.44 -6.39
CA TRP A 407 17.07 27.98 -5.14
C TRP A 407 15.97 27.49 -4.21
N GLN A 408 16.30 26.50 -3.38
CA GLN A 408 15.42 26.01 -2.33
C GLN A 408 16.24 25.80 -1.06
N VAL A 409 15.73 26.31 0.05
CA VAL A 409 16.27 26.08 1.39
C VAL A 409 15.17 25.52 2.26
N GLY A 410 15.51 24.61 3.17
CA GLY A 410 14.53 24.01 4.04
C GLY A 410 15.14 23.37 5.28
N ALA A 411 14.25 23.01 6.19
CA ALA A 411 14.55 22.24 7.38
C ALA A 411 13.53 21.11 7.49
N PHE A 412 14.02 19.92 7.81
CA PHE A 412 13.18 18.74 8.00
C PHE A 412 13.49 18.11 9.36
N TYR A 413 12.43 17.77 10.09
CA TYR A 413 12.51 17.06 11.35
C TYR A 413 11.57 15.85 11.31
N THR A 414 12.05 14.72 11.81
CA THR A 414 11.25 13.51 12.00
C THR A 414 11.51 12.94 13.39
N HIS A 415 10.44 12.51 14.05
CA HIS A 415 10.50 11.71 15.26
C HIS A 415 9.69 10.43 15.02
N GLU A 416 10.36 9.29 15.15
CA GLU A 416 9.76 7.97 14.94
C GLU A 416 9.92 7.13 16.21
N SER A 417 8.84 6.46 16.61
CA SER A 417 8.84 5.42 17.63
C SER A 417 8.25 4.16 17.03
N SER A 418 8.99 3.06 17.14
CA SER A 418 8.61 1.77 16.57
C SER A 418 8.75 0.66 17.59
N LEU A 419 7.82 -0.28 17.57
CA LEU A 419 7.84 -1.51 18.35
C LEU A 419 7.57 -2.69 17.42
N ILE A 420 8.39 -3.72 17.49
CA ILE A 420 8.07 -5.06 17.01
C ILE A 420 7.99 -5.95 18.25
N ALA A 421 6.86 -6.63 18.44
CA ALA A 421 6.69 -7.65 19.46
C ALA A 421 6.45 -9.00 18.78
N GLN A 422 7.38 -9.93 18.97
CA GLN A 422 7.27 -11.30 18.47
C GLN A 422 7.08 -12.27 19.62
N THR A 423 6.16 -13.22 19.48
CA THR A 423 6.06 -14.36 20.40
C THR A 423 5.99 -15.66 19.62
N LEU A 424 6.62 -16.71 20.16
CA LEU A 424 6.68 -18.03 19.55
C LEU A 424 5.90 -19.07 20.38
N PRO A 425 4.55 -19.02 20.42
CA PRO A 425 3.78 -20.00 21.17
C PRO A 425 3.80 -21.36 20.48
N THR A 426 3.83 -22.42 21.28
CA THR A 426 3.63 -23.79 20.79
C THR A 426 2.15 -24.13 20.75
N PHE A 427 1.77 -25.00 19.82
CA PHE A 427 0.43 -25.58 19.72
C PHE A 427 0.52 -27.08 19.43
N TYR A 428 -0.57 -27.82 19.64
CA TYR A 428 -0.63 -29.24 19.32
C TYR A 428 -1.43 -29.50 18.04
N ILE A 429 -0.94 -30.43 17.23
CA ILE A 429 -1.55 -30.83 15.97
C ILE A 429 -2.35 -32.11 16.20
N PRO A 430 -3.67 -32.10 16.00
CA PRO A 430 -4.51 -33.26 16.24
C PRO A 430 -4.24 -34.37 15.23
N SER A 431 -4.41 -35.62 15.67
CA SER A 431 -4.45 -36.75 14.75
C SER A 431 -5.66 -36.61 13.82
N GLN A 432 -5.40 -36.42 12.51
CA GLN A 432 -6.44 -36.52 11.48
C GLN A 432 -7.10 -37.90 11.59
N GLN A 433 -8.44 -37.95 11.70
CA GLN A 433 -9.21 -39.20 11.74
C GLN A 433 -9.49 -39.74 10.35
#